data_AF-A0A6V7H1Y2-F1
#
_entry.id   AF-A0A6V7H1Y2-F1
#
_cell.length_a   1.000
_cell.length_b   1.000
_cell.length_c   1.000
_cell.angle_alpha   90.00
_cell.angle_beta   90.00
_cell.angle_gamma   90.00
#
_symmetry.space_group_name_H-M   'P 1'
#
loop_
_entity.id
_entity.type
_entity.pdbx_description
1 polymer ?
#
loop_
_entity_poly.entity_id
_entity_poly.type
_entity_poly.pdbx_seq_one_letter_code
_entity_poly.pdbx_strand_id
1 'polypeptide(L)'
;GKLNRRSEQSVVLEPLYAMVEALAYYSFPRILLTMLGLWPYQNTKFIVLRNSFISFSFFLFIVAQCVVFKTREFMLKYVSFVLMSLGSFARYNINWYQLPTAKKFMDKIKRDMEMEQGEALQIMKKHAYMAKIYGFRFGCKRHLWKNTTLIVLLYYSSIYIYERIVPTNGTRLKKFPISTDYLVLEEKYHLLTFLHMNFSMIIFVTVFAGTETLTILWFKHAVSLSEVT
;
A
#
# COMPACT_ATOMS: atom_id res chain seq x y z
N GLY A 1 -25.31 29.85 -34.54
CA GLY A 1 -26.16 29.15 -33.56
C GLY A 1 -25.64 27.76 -33.19
N LYS A 2 -25.85 26.74 -34.05
CA LYS A 2 -25.48 25.34 -33.77
C LYS A 2 -23.97 25.05 -33.78
N LEU A 3 -23.18 25.70 -34.64
CA LEU A 3 -21.71 25.53 -34.64
C LEU A 3 -21.07 26.10 -33.37
N ASN A 4 -21.51 27.29 -32.92
CA ASN A 4 -20.99 27.92 -31.70
C ASN A 4 -21.30 27.09 -30.43
N ARG A 5 -22.48 26.46 -30.37
CA ARG A 5 -22.81 25.53 -29.27
C ARG A 5 -21.99 24.25 -29.29
N ARG A 6 -21.57 23.78 -30.48
CA ARG A 6 -20.75 22.56 -30.62
C ARG A 6 -19.28 22.85 -30.29
N SER A 7 -18.77 24.03 -30.62
CA SER A 7 -17.44 24.49 -30.19
C SER A 7 -17.40 24.81 -28.69
N GLU A 8 -18.44 25.45 -28.14
CA GLU A 8 -18.55 25.67 -26.69
C GLU A 8 -18.70 24.34 -25.94
N GLN A 9 -19.49 23.39 -26.46
CA GLN A 9 -19.59 22.04 -25.87
C GLN A 9 -18.27 21.27 -25.97
N SER A 10 -17.52 21.33 -27.08
CA SER A 10 -16.22 20.65 -27.18
C SER A 10 -15.18 21.26 -26.25
N VAL A 11 -15.14 22.61 -26.15
CA VAL A 11 -14.24 23.34 -25.25
C VAL A 11 -14.52 23.02 -23.77
N VAL A 12 -15.77 22.72 -23.40
CA VAL A 12 -16.13 22.33 -22.03
C VAL A 12 -16.02 20.82 -21.80
N LEU A 13 -16.28 19.97 -22.80
CA LEU A 13 -16.17 18.52 -22.67
C LEU A 13 -14.73 18.02 -22.60
N GLU A 14 -13.80 18.62 -23.34
CA GLU A 14 -12.39 18.19 -23.33
C GLU A 14 -11.75 18.24 -21.94
N PRO A 15 -11.84 19.34 -21.17
CA PRO A 15 -11.29 19.38 -19.82
C PRO A 15 -12.05 18.45 -18.87
N LEU A 16 -13.37 18.28 -19.04
CA LEU A 16 -14.15 17.32 -18.26
C LEU A 16 -13.70 15.87 -18.51
N TYR A 17 -13.48 15.51 -19.78
CA TYR A 17 -13.03 14.19 -20.18
C TYR A 17 -11.60 13.92 -19.73
N ALA A 18 -10.70 14.91 -19.85
CA ALA A 18 -9.35 14.84 -19.31
C ALA A 18 -9.35 14.66 -17.78
N MET A 19 -10.27 15.31 -17.06
CA MET A 19 -10.40 15.14 -15.60
C MET A 19 -10.91 13.75 -15.22
N VAL A 20 -11.89 13.20 -15.94
CA VAL A 20 -12.40 11.83 -15.73
C VAL A 20 -11.33 10.77 -16.03
N GLU A 21 -10.56 10.98 -17.09
CA GLU A 21 -9.49 10.08 -17.52
C GLU A 21 -8.29 10.15 -16.56
N ALA A 22 -7.93 11.36 -16.10
CA ALA A 22 -6.97 11.55 -15.01
C ALA A 22 -7.41 10.75 -13.78
N LEU A 23 -8.66 10.90 -13.32
CA LEU A 23 -9.20 10.15 -12.18
C LEU A 23 -9.10 8.62 -12.39
N ALA A 24 -9.22 8.13 -13.62
CA ALA A 24 -9.07 6.72 -13.96
C ALA A 24 -7.62 6.21 -13.86
N TYR A 25 -6.61 7.06 -14.08
CA TYR A 25 -5.20 6.68 -13.88
C TYR A 25 -4.83 6.50 -12.41
N TYR A 26 -5.39 7.34 -11.53
CA TYR A 26 -5.12 7.27 -10.09
C TYR A 26 -6.00 6.24 -9.34
N SER A 27 -6.93 5.57 -10.02
CA SER A 27 -7.89 4.64 -9.41
C SER A 27 -7.22 3.54 -8.57
N PHE A 28 -6.15 2.93 -9.07
CA PHE A 28 -5.45 1.85 -8.38
C PHE A 28 -4.76 2.28 -7.07
N PRO A 29 -3.82 3.26 -7.06
CA PRO A 29 -3.23 3.74 -5.80
C PRO A 29 -4.29 4.37 -4.89
N ARG A 30 -5.33 4.99 -5.44
CA ARG A 30 -6.44 5.55 -4.66
C ARG A 30 -7.14 4.48 -3.83
N ILE A 31 -7.52 3.34 -4.41
CA ILE A 31 -8.21 2.28 -3.69
C ILE A 31 -7.33 1.76 -2.54
N LEU A 32 -6.07 1.43 -2.84
CA LEU A 32 -5.13 0.88 -1.86
C LEU A 32 -4.86 1.84 -0.69
N LEU A 33 -4.61 3.12 -0.99
CA LEU A 33 -4.32 4.12 0.04
C LEU A 33 -5.57 4.54 0.81
N THR A 34 -6.75 4.53 0.20
CA THR A 34 -8.03 4.80 0.90
C THR A 34 -8.33 3.70 1.91
N MET A 35 -8.10 2.43 1.53
CA MET A 35 -8.19 1.27 2.43
C MET A 35 -7.23 1.33 3.62
N LEU A 36 -6.20 2.18 3.55
CA LEU A 36 -5.22 2.39 4.63
C LEU A 36 -5.35 3.71 5.38
N GLY A 37 -6.12 4.68 4.86
CA GLY A 37 -6.22 6.01 5.47
C GLY A 37 -5.08 6.93 5.08
N LEU A 38 -4.37 6.57 4.02
CA LEU A 38 -3.25 7.32 3.46
C LEU A 38 -3.64 8.06 2.17
N TRP A 39 -4.93 8.12 1.83
CA TRP A 39 -5.36 8.89 0.67
C TRP A 39 -5.57 10.38 1.05
N PRO A 40 -4.94 11.33 0.34
CA PRO A 40 -4.96 12.75 0.73
C PRO A 40 -6.34 13.43 0.63
N TYR A 41 -7.29 12.88 -0.13
CA TYR A 41 -8.63 13.45 -0.29
C TYR A 41 -9.69 12.79 0.63
N GLN A 42 -9.27 12.14 1.72
CA GLN A 42 -10.17 11.40 2.61
C GLN A 42 -10.75 12.28 3.73
N ASN A 43 -11.95 11.91 4.21
CA ASN A 43 -12.70 12.65 5.22
C ASN A 43 -12.00 12.65 6.59
N THR A 44 -11.95 13.81 7.27
CA THR A 44 -10.92 14.13 8.27
C THR A 44 -11.19 13.61 9.70
N LYS A 45 -12.45 13.39 10.09
CA LYS A 45 -12.79 13.17 11.51
C LYS A 45 -12.25 11.86 12.10
N PHE A 46 -12.25 10.77 11.32
CA PHE A 46 -11.84 9.44 11.80
C PHE A 46 -10.47 8.99 11.30
N ILE A 47 -9.82 9.76 10.42
CA ILE A 47 -8.56 9.35 9.79
C ILE A 47 -7.39 9.39 10.77
N VAL A 48 -7.37 10.38 11.66
CA VAL A 48 -6.33 10.52 12.70
C VAL A 48 -6.41 9.35 13.67
N LEU A 49 -7.61 9.02 14.15
CA LEU A 49 -7.81 7.91 15.07
C LEU A 49 -7.42 6.57 14.43
N ARG A 50 -7.87 6.32 13.20
CA ARG A 50 -7.54 5.10 12.45
C ARG A 50 -6.04 4.96 12.19
N ASN A 51 -5.39 6.02 11.72
CA ASN A 51 -3.95 5.98 11.42
C ASN A 51 -3.12 5.86 12.71
N SER A 52 -3.57 6.49 13.81
CA SER A 52 -2.95 6.32 15.12
C SER A 52 -3.06 4.88 15.61
N PHE A 53 -4.23 4.25 15.45
CA PHE A 53 -4.43 2.85 15.82
C PHE A 53 -3.55 1.91 14.99
N ILE A 54 -3.47 2.11 13.67
CA ILE A 54 -2.60 1.33 12.77
C ILE A 54 -1.13 1.51 13.16
N SER A 55 -0.69 2.75 13.40
CA SER A 55 0.69 3.05 13.83
C SER A 55 1.02 2.42 15.18
N PHE A 56 0.13 2.50 16.15
CA PHE A 56 0.28 1.87 17.46
C PHE A 56 0.36 0.33 17.36
N SER A 57 -0.50 -0.28 16.54
CA SER A 57 -0.46 -1.72 16.25
C SER A 57 0.90 -2.14 15.67
N PHE A 58 1.48 -1.34 14.78
CA PHE A 58 2.81 -1.59 14.24
C PHE A 58 3.93 -1.42 15.26
N PHE A 59 3.81 -0.42 16.13
CA PHE A 59 4.77 -0.23 17.22
C PHE A 59 4.80 -1.46 18.14
N LEU A 60 3.64 -1.97 18.55
CA LEU A 60 3.54 -3.20 19.35
C LEU A 60 4.15 -4.41 18.62
N PHE A 61 3.92 -4.53 17.31
CA PHE A 61 4.54 -5.58 16.51
C PHE A 61 6.06 -5.51 16.55
N ILE A 62 6.65 -4.33 16.35
CA ILE A 62 8.11 -4.12 16.40
C ILE A 62 8.68 -4.43 17.78
N VAL A 63 8.02 -3.97 18.85
CA VAL A 63 8.43 -4.27 20.22
C VAL A 63 8.47 -5.78 20.45
N ALA A 64 7.44 -6.52 20.02
CA ALA A 64 7.43 -7.97 20.10
C ALA A 64 8.61 -8.61 19.33
N GLN A 65 8.94 -8.11 18.14
CA GLN A 65 10.10 -8.58 17.38
C GLN A 65 11.42 -8.34 18.11
N CYS A 66 11.58 -7.18 18.75
CA CYS A 66 12.79 -6.82 19.49
C CYS A 66 12.99 -7.69 20.74
N VAL A 67 11.91 -8.05 21.44
CA VAL A 67 11.98 -8.98 22.58
C VAL A 67 12.45 -10.36 22.11
N VAL A 68 11.89 -10.87 21.02
CA VAL A 68 12.33 -12.15 20.42
C VAL A 68 13.79 -12.09 19.99
N PHE A 69 14.20 -10.98 19.38
CA PHE A 69 15.58 -10.76 18.96
C PHE A 69 16.57 -10.80 20.12
N LYS A 70 16.21 -10.25 21.29
CA LYS A 70 17.06 -10.28 22.50
C LYS A 70 17.19 -11.69 23.09
N THR A 71 16.14 -12.51 23.01
CA THR A 71 16.10 -13.85 23.61
C THR A 71 16.85 -14.90 22.76
N ARG A 72 17.06 -14.63 21.47
CA ARG A 72 17.74 -15.56 20.54
C ARG A 72 19.15 -15.06 20.26
N GLU A 73 20.11 -15.98 20.14
CA GLU A 73 21.46 -15.66 19.68
C GLU A 73 21.42 -14.96 18.32
N PHE A 74 22.39 -14.07 18.09
CA PHE A 74 22.43 -13.07 17.03
C PHE A 74 22.44 -13.69 15.62
N MET A 75 21.26 -14.02 15.10
CA MET A 75 21.09 -14.67 13.81
C MET A 75 20.71 -13.61 12.75
N LEU A 76 21.58 -13.41 11.75
CA LEU A 76 21.46 -12.40 10.68
C LEU A 76 20.07 -12.38 9.99
N LYS A 77 19.40 -13.54 9.89
CA LYS A 77 18.06 -13.66 9.32
C LYS A 77 17.02 -12.83 10.08
N TYR A 78 17.11 -12.74 11.41
CA TYR A 78 16.17 -11.96 12.22
C TYR A 78 16.45 -10.47 12.15
N VAL A 79 17.73 -10.07 12.04
CA VAL A 79 18.13 -8.68 11.81
C VAL A 79 17.48 -8.14 10.55
N SER A 80 17.55 -8.88 9.44
CA SER A 80 16.92 -8.49 8.17
C SER A 80 15.40 -8.31 8.30
N PHE A 81 14.75 -9.16 9.09
CA PHE A 81 13.30 -9.08 9.30
C PHE A 81 12.89 -7.87 10.16
N VAL A 82 13.65 -7.58 11.23
CA VAL A 82 13.46 -6.41 12.10
C VAL A 82 13.74 -5.11 11.35
N LEU A 83 14.79 -5.05 10.54
CA LEU A 83 15.08 -3.88 9.72
C LEU A 83 13.99 -3.64 8.68
N MET A 84 13.45 -4.69 8.07
CA MET A 84 12.35 -4.59 7.12
C MET A 84 11.07 -4.06 7.79
N SER A 85 10.74 -4.54 9.00
CA SER A 85 9.56 -4.06 9.74
C SER A 85 9.73 -2.60 10.18
N LEU A 86 10.91 -2.22 10.66
CA LEU A 86 11.25 -0.85 11.03
C LEU A 86 11.17 0.11 9.84
N GLY A 87 11.74 -0.26 8.69
CA GLY A 87 11.65 0.53 7.46
C GLY A 87 10.21 0.70 6.98
N SER A 88 9.38 -0.32 7.16
CA SER A 88 7.95 -0.27 6.82
C SER A 88 7.17 0.68 7.73
N PHE A 89 7.43 0.62 9.03
CA PHE A 89 6.84 1.53 10.02
C PHE A 89 7.26 2.99 9.76
N ALA A 90 8.55 3.24 9.52
CA ALA A 90 9.05 4.56 9.17
C ALA A 90 8.34 5.09 7.92
N ARG A 91 8.23 4.28 6.86
CA ARG A 91 7.50 4.66 5.65
C ARG A 91 6.04 4.98 5.90
N TYR A 92 5.32 4.19 6.69
CA TYR A 92 3.92 4.47 7.01
C TYR A 92 3.76 5.85 7.66
N ASN A 93 4.57 6.12 8.69
CA ASN A 93 4.51 7.39 9.41
C ASN A 93 4.95 8.56 8.54
N ILE A 94 6.02 8.43 7.76
CA ILE A 94 6.47 9.47 6.81
C ILE A 94 5.34 9.82 5.84
N ASN A 95 4.70 8.81 5.22
CA ASN A 95 3.58 9.04 4.31
C ASN A 95 2.38 9.70 5.00
N TRP A 96 2.11 9.33 6.26
CA TRP A 96 1.06 9.96 7.05
C TRP A 96 1.35 11.45 7.30
N TYR A 97 2.57 11.79 7.73
CA TYR A 97 2.99 13.19 7.92
C TYR A 97 3.02 13.97 6.59
N GLN A 98 3.37 13.30 5.49
CA GLN A 98 3.44 13.90 4.16
C GLN A 98 2.09 13.99 3.44
N LEU A 99 0.98 13.55 4.04
CA LEU A 99 -0.35 13.65 3.40
C LEU A 99 -0.71 15.05 2.89
N PRO A 100 -0.47 16.15 3.63
CA PRO A 100 -0.76 17.49 3.12
C PRO A 100 0.08 17.85 1.90
N THR A 101 1.35 17.44 1.90
CA THR A 101 2.27 17.64 0.78
C THR A 101 1.86 16.81 -0.43
N ALA A 102 1.50 15.53 -0.23
CA ALA A 102 0.96 14.65 -1.27
C ALA A 102 -0.31 15.24 -1.90
N LYS A 103 -1.19 15.84 -1.08
CA LYS A 103 -2.38 16.55 -1.57
C LYS A 103 -2.00 17.72 -2.47
N LYS A 104 -1.07 18.58 -2.03
CA LYS A 104 -0.58 19.72 -2.84
C LYS A 104 0.00 19.27 -4.17
N PHE A 105 0.76 18.18 -4.20
CA PHE A 105 1.30 17.61 -5.44
C PHE A 105 0.18 17.13 -6.37
N MET A 106 -0.80 16.39 -5.87
CA MET A 106 -1.91 15.93 -6.69
C MET A 106 -2.77 17.09 -7.22
N ASP A 107 -3.00 18.12 -6.40
CA ASP A 107 -3.69 19.34 -6.83
C ASP A 107 -2.90 20.07 -7.92
N LYS A 108 -1.56 20.07 -7.85
CA LYS A 108 -0.71 20.64 -8.90
C LYS A 108 -0.83 19.87 -10.20
N ILE A 109 -0.69 18.54 -10.16
CA ILE A 109 -0.81 17.68 -11.34
C ILE A 109 -2.16 17.87 -12.03
N LYS A 110 -3.23 17.96 -11.23
CA LYS A 110 -4.58 18.19 -11.76
C LYS A 110 -4.67 19.52 -12.50
N ARG A 111 -4.14 20.61 -11.92
CA ARG A 111 -4.10 21.92 -12.57
C ARG A 111 -3.25 21.89 -13.84
N ASP A 112 -2.07 21.28 -13.81
CA ASP A 112 -1.20 21.19 -14.99
C ASP A 112 -1.94 20.51 -16.16
N MET A 113 -2.64 19.40 -15.89
CA MET A 113 -3.44 18.71 -16.92
C MET A 113 -4.70 19.47 -17.38
N GLU A 114 -5.24 20.37 -16.56
CA GLU A 114 -6.39 21.22 -16.93
C GLU A 114 -5.95 22.44 -17.77
N MET A 115 -4.72 22.93 -17.58
CA MET A 115 -4.19 24.10 -18.27
C MET A 115 -3.59 23.78 -19.64
N GLU A 116 -2.98 22.60 -19.79
CA GLU A 116 -2.35 22.17 -21.04
C GLU A 116 -3.39 21.71 -22.08
N GLN A 117 -3.17 22.07 -23.35
CA GLN A 117 -4.04 21.72 -24.47
C GLN A 117 -3.24 21.15 -25.65
N GLY A 118 -3.92 20.43 -26.55
CA GLY A 118 -3.29 19.90 -27.77
C GLY A 118 -2.26 18.79 -27.50
N GLU A 119 -1.09 18.90 -28.14
CA GLU A 119 -0.03 17.89 -28.08
C GLU A 119 0.55 17.70 -26.67
N ALA A 120 0.68 18.79 -25.91
CA ALA A 120 1.18 18.77 -24.53
C ALA A 120 0.34 17.87 -23.62
N LEU A 121 -0.98 18.00 -23.72
CA LEU A 121 -1.93 17.17 -22.97
C LEU A 121 -1.83 15.69 -23.38
N GLN A 122 -1.61 15.40 -24.67
CA GLN A 122 -1.44 14.02 -25.14
C GLN A 122 -0.17 13.36 -24.58
N ILE A 123 0.94 14.11 -24.52
CA ILE A 123 2.21 13.63 -23.93
C ILE A 123 2.00 13.32 -22.44
N MET A 124 1.37 14.23 -21.69
CA MET A 124 1.05 14.01 -20.27
C MET A 124 0.17 12.78 -20.05
N LYS A 125 -0.88 12.59 -20.85
CA LYS A 125 -1.75 11.40 -20.77
C LYS A 125 -0.99 10.11 -21.06
N LYS A 126 -0.10 10.10 -22.05
CA LYS A 126 0.74 8.94 -22.38
C LYS A 126 1.62 8.55 -21.19
N HIS A 127 2.26 9.51 -20.53
CA HIS A 127 3.07 9.24 -19.34
C HIS A 127 2.25 8.79 -18.15
N ALA A 128 1.05 9.35 -17.93
CA ALA A 128 0.14 8.91 -16.88
C ALA A 128 -0.34 7.46 -17.09
N TYR A 129 -0.65 7.08 -18.34
CA TYR A 129 -0.98 5.70 -18.71
C TYR A 129 0.19 4.74 -18.47
N MET A 130 1.39 5.13 -18.91
CA MET A 130 2.60 4.35 -18.65
C MET A 130 2.86 4.20 -17.15
N ALA A 131 2.68 5.27 -16.37
CA ALA A 131 2.80 5.23 -14.92
C ALA A 131 1.82 4.26 -14.28
N LYS A 132 0.56 4.21 -14.75
CA LYS A 132 -0.44 3.24 -14.29
C LYS A 132 0.02 1.80 -14.56
N ILE A 133 0.52 1.52 -15.77
CA ILE A 133 1.03 0.19 -16.13
C ILE A 133 2.25 -0.17 -15.29
N TYR A 134 3.22 0.73 -15.16
CA TYR A 134 4.42 0.49 -14.36
C TYR A 134 4.08 0.33 -12.89
N GLY A 135 3.23 1.18 -12.33
CA GLY A 135 2.74 1.07 -10.96
C GLY A 135 2.00 -0.24 -10.71
N PHE A 136 1.12 -0.65 -11.63
CA PHE A 136 0.45 -1.95 -11.55
C PHE A 136 1.43 -3.12 -11.65
N ARG A 137 2.40 -3.08 -12.58
CA ARG A 137 3.42 -4.13 -12.71
C ARG A 137 4.34 -4.19 -11.50
N PHE A 138 4.80 -3.05 -11.00
CA PHE A 138 5.69 -2.99 -9.85
C PHE A 138 4.96 -3.40 -8.58
N GLY A 139 3.75 -2.88 -8.37
CA GLY A 139 2.84 -3.30 -7.32
C GLY A 139 2.53 -4.79 -7.44
N CYS A 140 1.72 -5.21 -8.41
CA CYS A 140 1.25 -6.58 -8.49
C CYS A 140 2.37 -7.63 -8.61
N LYS A 141 3.42 -7.43 -9.42
CA LYS A 141 4.46 -8.45 -9.59
C LYS A 141 5.35 -8.61 -8.35
N ARG A 142 5.75 -7.51 -7.71
CA ARG A 142 6.55 -7.54 -6.46
C ARG A 142 5.71 -8.01 -5.28
N HIS A 143 4.42 -7.67 -5.27
CA HIS A 143 3.49 -8.10 -4.22
C HIS A 143 3.07 -9.56 -4.39
N LEU A 144 2.74 -10.07 -5.59
CA LEU A 144 2.42 -11.49 -5.76
C LEU A 144 3.58 -12.40 -5.36
N TRP A 145 4.82 -12.01 -5.70
CA TRP A 145 6.01 -12.82 -5.39
C TRP A 145 6.29 -12.91 -3.88
N LYS A 146 6.01 -11.84 -3.14
CA LYS A 146 6.05 -11.84 -1.66
C LYS A 146 4.77 -12.42 -1.03
N ASN A 147 3.64 -12.41 -1.74
CA ASN A 147 2.38 -13.00 -1.29
C ASN A 147 2.33 -14.51 -1.46
N THR A 148 3.24 -15.14 -2.20
CA THR A 148 3.44 -16.60 -2.12
C THR A 148 3.72 -17.00 -0.67
N THR A 149 4.43 -16.16 0.10
CA THR A 149 4.62 -16.36 1.55
C THR A 149 3.32 -16.17 2.34
N LEU A 150 2.44 -15.24 1.95
CA LEU A 150 1.13 -15.02 2.56
C LEU A 150 0.16 -16.18 2.29
N ILE A 151 0.12 -16.72 1.07
CA ILE A 151 -0.71 -17.89 0.70
C ILE A 151 -0.23 -19.12 1.47
N VAL A 152 1.09 -19.32 1.56
CA VAL A 152 1.69 -20.40 2.35
C VAL A 152 1.37 -20.20 3.84
N LEU A 153 1.46 -18.98 4.38
CA LEU A 153 1.08 -18.64 5.75
C LEU A 153 -0.41 -18.89 6.03
N LEU A 154 -1.29 -18.49 5.11
CA LEU A 154 -2.74 -18.70 5.21
C LEU A 154 -3.08 -20.18 5.15
N TYR A 155 -2.45 -20.94 4.26
CA TYR A 155 -2.59 -22.39 4.18
C TYR A 155 -2.19 -23.08 5.49
N TYR A 156 -1.02 -22.74 6.06
CA TYR A 156 -0.60 -23.27 7.35
C TYR A 156 -1.49 -22.80 8.50
N SER A 157 -2.06 -21.59 8.43
CA SER A 157 -3.01 -21.08 9.43
C SER A 157 -4.33 -21.86 9.44
N SER A 158 -4.83 -22.21 8.25
CA SER A 158 -6.04 -23.02 8.11
C SER A 158 -5.83 -24.43 8.67
N ILE A 159 -4.65 -25.02 8.44
CA ILE A 159 -4.27 -26.31 9.03
C ILE A 159 -4.22 -26.22 10.56
N TYR A 160 -3.60 -25.18 11.12
CA TYR A 160 -3.48 -25.00 12.57
C TYR A 160 -4.84 -24.81 13.26
N ILE A 161 -5.73 -24.01 12.67
CA ILE A 161 -7.08 -23.79 13.19
C ILE A 161 -7.88 -25.10 13.12
N TYR A 162 -7.76 -25.84 12.01
CA TYR A 162 -8.42 -27.12 11.82
C TYR A 162 -7.98 -28.16 12.88
N GLU A 163 -6.68 -28.27 13.16
CA GLU A 163 -6.15 -29.18 14.19
C GLU A 163 -6.60 -28.86 15.62
N ARG A 164 -6.92 -27.60 15.93
CA ARG A 164 -7.35 -27.21 17.28
C ARG A 164 -8.85 -27.34 17.50
N ILE A 165 -9.64 -27.25 16.43
CA ILE A 165 -11.10 -27.42 16.46
C ILE A 165 -11.47 -28.91 16.35
N VAL A 166 -10.67 -29.71 15.64
CA VAL A 166 -10.92 -31.15 15.46
C VAL A 166 -10.02 -31.97 16.41
N PRO A 167 -10.57 -32.60 17.47
CA PRO A 167 -9.80 -33.41 18.40
C PRO A 167 -9.45 -34.75 17.75
N THR A 168 -8.37 -34.77 16.94
CA THR A 168 -7.94 -36.01 16.27
C THR A 168 -6.91 -36.73 17.13
N ASN A 169 -7.25 -37.95 17.57
CA ASN A 169 -6.51 -38.80 18.51
C ASN A 169 -5.16 -39.36 17.99
N GLY A 170 -4.53 -38.77 16.98
CA GLY A 170 -3.30 -39.35 16.45
C GLY A 170 -2.51 -38.39 15.58
N THR A 171 -1.22 -38.26 15.92
CA THR A 171 -0.15 -37.60 15.16
C THR A 171 -0.28 -36.09 15.00
N ARG A 172 0.27 -35.34 15.98
CA ARG A 172 0.63 -33.93 15.84
C ARG A 172 1.65 -33.78 14.71
N LEU A 173 1.30 -33.09 13.63
CA LEU A 173 2.27 -32.79 12.58
C LEU A 173 3.35 -31.85 13.14
N LYS A 174 4.61 -32.19 12.86
CA LYS A 174 5.82 -31.52 13.35
C LYS A 174 5.78 -30.00 13.10
N LYS A 175 6.10 -29.25 14.17
CA LYS A 175 6.57 -27.86 14.27
C LYS A 175 6.48 -27.03 12.98
N PHE A 176 5.68 -25.96 13.06
CA PHE A 176 5.66 -24.83 12.13
C PHE A 176 7.07 -24.49 11.57
N PRO A 177 7.22 -24.23 10.26
CA PRO A 177 8.50 -23.82 9.67
C PRO A 177 8.94 -22.41 10.11
N ILE A 178 8.05 -21.65 10.75
CA ILE A 178 8.38 -20.45 11.52
C ILE A 178 8.43 -20.91 12.97
N SER A 179 9.63 -21.04 13.51
CA SER A 179 9.82 -21.46 14.90
C SER A 179 8.87 -20.65 15.79
N THR A 180 7.92 -21.34 16.44
CA THR A 180 6.88 -20.77 17.33
C THR A 180 7.47 -19.99 18.51
N ASP A 181 8.79 -20.10 18.65
CA ASP A 181 9.74 -19.25 19.35
C ASP A 181 9.62 -17.73 19.16
N TYR A 182 8.84 -17.25 18.17
CA TYR A 182 8.48 -15.84 18.02
C TYR A 182 7.44 -15.37 19.06
N LEU A 183 6.80 -16.32 19.73
CA LEU A 183 5.67 -16.08 20.62
C LEU A 183 6.18 -16.19 22.06
N VAL A 184 6.64 -15.06 22.59
CA VAL A 184 7.02 -14.91 24.01
C VAL A 184 5.77 -15.02 24.91
N LEU A 185 4.56 -14.97 24.33
CA LEU A 185 3.31 -15.13 25.06
C LEU A 185 2.93 -16.60 25.21
N GLU A 186 2.31 -16.90 26.36
CA GLU A 186 1.65 -18.16 26.71
C GLU A 186 0.93 -18.82 25.50
N GLU A 187 0.93 -20.16 25.43
CA GLU A 187 0.32 -20.93 24.33
C GLU A 187 -1.13 -20.52 24.01
N LYS A 188 -1.85 -19.99 25.00
CA LYS A 188 -3.22 -19.46 24.88
C LYS A 188 -3.32 -18.28 23.88
N TYR A 189 -2.27 -17.48 23.71
CA TYR A 189 -2.26 -16.26 22.89
C TYR A 189 -1.59 -16.45 21.53
N HIS A 190 -1.13 -17.66 21.21
CA HIS A 190 -0.44 -17.95 19.95
C HIS A 190 -1.29 -17.63 18.71
N LEU A 191 -2.57 -17.99 18.72
CA LEU A 191 -3.49 -17.72 17.60
C LEU A 191 -3.69 -16.20 17.39
N LEU A 192 -3.92 -15.45 18.47
CA LEU A 192 -4.16 -14.01 18.39
C LEU A 192 -2.93 -13.28 17.86
N THR A 193 -1.74 -13.64 18.35
CA THR A 193 -0.47 -13.05 17.91
C THR A 193 -0.17 -13.38 16.46
N PHE A 194 -0.47 -14.62 16.04
CA PHE A 194 -0.32 -15.04 14.66
C PHE A 194 -1.27 -14.27 13.72
N LEU A 195 -2.54 -14.09 14.10
CA LEU A 195 -3.50 -13.29 13.33
C LEU A 195 -3.05 -11.84 13.21
N HIS A 196 -2.57 -11.25 14.32
CA HIS A 196 -2.02 -9.88 14.35
C HIS A 196 -0.82 -9.72 13.41
N MET A 197 0.09 -10.71 13.38
CA MET A 197 1.24 -10.72 12.47
C MET A 197 0.81 -10.75 11.00
N ASN A 198 -0.14 -11.61 10.63
CA ASN A 198 -0.65 -11.69 9.26
C ASN A 198 -1.36 -10.40 8.84
N PHE A 199 -2.20 -9.86 9.72
CA PHE A 199 -2.89 -8.61 9.47
C PHE A 199 -1.90 -7.45 9.27
N SER A 200 -0.88 -7.35 10.13
CA SER A 200 0.17 -6.35 10.01
C SER A 200 0.96 -6.50 8.70
N MET A 201 1.27 -7.72 8.27
CA MET A 201 1.92 -7.98 6.99
C MET A 201 1.09 -7.53 5.78
N ILE A 202 -0.21 -7.81 5.78
CA ILE A 202 -1.11 -7.38 4.71
C ILE A 202 -1.09 -5.85 4.61
N ILE A 203 -1.24 -5.15 5.73
CA ILE A 203 -1.19 -3.69 5.77
C ILE A 203 0.15 -3.18 5.23
N PHE A 204 1.30 -3.75 5.64
CA PHE A 204 2.60 -3.35 5.13
C PHE A 204 2.70 -3.47 3.61
N VAL A 205 2.28 -4.62 3.07
CA VAL A 205 2.32 -4.89 1.63
C VAL A 205 1.47 -3.86 0.88
N THR A 206 0.26 -3.57 1.36
CA THR A 206 -0.63 -2.58 0.75
C THR A 206 -0.06 -1.15 0.83
N VAL A 207 0.60 -0.78 1.93
CA VAL A 207 1.24 0.54 2.09
C VAL A 207 2.34 0.72 1.05
N PHE A 208 3.23 -0.26 0.91
CA PHE A 208 4.27 -0.22 -0.11
C PHE A 208 3.68 -0.15 -1.52
N ALA A 209 2.66 -0.97 -1.81
CA ALA A 209 2.00 -0.99 -3.11
C ALA A 209 1.45 0.38 -3.52
N GLY A 210 0.67 0.97 -2.64
CA GLY A 210 0.01 2.25 -2.89
C GLY A 210 1.02 3.38 -3.03
N THR A 211 2.00 3.44 -2.13
CA THR A 211 2.98 4.54 -2.06
C THR A 211 4.01 4.47 -3.20
N GLU A 212 4.49 3.28 -3.57
CA GLU A 212 5.40 3.11 -4.71
C GLU A 212 4.68 3.46 -6.01
N THR A 213 3.43 3.01 -6.18
CA THR A 213 2.63 3.36 -7.37
C THR A 213 2.41 4.87 -7.46
N LEU A 214 2.10 5.53 -6.34
CA LEU A 214 1.88 6.97 -6.31
C LEU A 214 3.16 7.76 -6.65
N THR A 215 4.30 7.32 -6.11
CA THR A 215 5.62 7.94 -6.40
C THR A 215 6.00 7.80 -7.87
N ILE A 216 5.78 6.62 -8.48
CA ILE A 216 6.02 6.40 -9.92
C ILE A 216 5.18 7.37 -10.76
N LEU A 217 3.93 7.59 -10.35
CA LEU A 217 3.03 8.50 -11.04
C LEU A 217 3.52 9.94 -10.97
N TRP A 218 3.91 10.41 -9.79
CA TRP A 218 4.51 11.75 -9.63
C TRP A 218 5.77 11.92 -10.47
N PHE A 219 6.65 10.92 -10.46
CA PHE A 219 7.88 10.96 -11.26
C PHE A 219 7.57 11.04 -12.76
N LYS A 220 6.62 10.24 -13.25
CA LYS A 220 6.22 10.25 -14.66
C LYS A 220 5.55 11.57 -15.06
N HIS A 221 4.80 12.22 -14.17
CA HIS A 221 4.27 13.56 -14.43
C HIS A 221 5.38 14.61 -14.54
N ALA A 222 6.39 14.55 -13.68
CA ALA A 222 7.54 15.45 -13.76
C ALA A 222 8.32 15.27 -15.07
N VAL A 223 8.49 14.02 -15.52
CA VAL A 223 9.09 13.72 -16.82
C VAL A 223 8.25 14.27 -17.97
N SER A 224 6.92 14.13 -17.94
CA SER A 224 6.08 14.69 -19.01
C SER A 224 6.15 16.21 -19.09
N LEU A 225 6.19 16.91 -17.95
CA LEU A 225 6.35 18.37 -17.94
C LEU A 225 7.66 18.80 -18.60
N SER A 226 8.73 18.03 -18.39
CA SER A 226 10.05 18.32 -18.95
C SER A 226 10.14 18.03 -20.46
N GLU A 227 9.22 17.23 -21.01
CA GLU A 227 9.14 16.91 -22.44
C GLU A 227 8.23 17.90 -23.19
N VAL A 228 7.33 18.56 -22.46
CA VAL A 228 6.42 19.58 -22.99
C VAL A 228 7.07 20.98 -23.03
N THR A 229 8.02 21.25 -22.14
CA THR A 229 8.75 22.53 -22.04
C THR A 229 9.96 22.55 -22.96
#